data_AF-A0A8J8Q061-F1
#
_entry.id   AF-A0A8J8Q061-F1
#
_cell.length_a   1.000
_cell.length_b   1.000
_cell.length_c   1.000
_cell.angle_alpha   90.00
_cell.angle_beta   90.00
_cell.angle_gamma   90.00
#
_symmetry.space_group_name_H-M   'P 1'
#
loop_
_entity.id
_entity.type
_entity.pdbx_description
1 polymer ?
#
loop_
_entity_poly.entity_id
_entity_poly.type
_entity_poly.pdbx_seq_one_letter_code
_entity_poly.pdbx_strand_id
1 'polypeptide(L)' 'MSDLEGVDDDLGGGEHCDSFDESASAVAAHEAGEWERLLLHNLADIERTRELAVLAGQYVCKSDFRTKNLAPPGI' A
#
# COMPACT_ATOMS: atom_id res chain seq x y z
N MET A 1 -18.00 13.56 -10.48
CA MET A 1 -16.58 13.51 -10.87
C MET A 1 -15.85 13.17 -9.59
N SER A 2 -15.72 11.87 -9.29
CA SER A 2 -15.00 11.44 -8.08
C SER A 2 -13.52 11.61 -8.36
N ASP A 3 -12.86 12.36 -7.50
CA ASP A 3 -11.41 12.50 -7.49
C ASP A 3 -10.77 11.21 -6.94
N LEU A 4 -9.46 11.06 -7.09
CA LEU A 4 -8.71 9.89 -6.63
C LEU A 4 -8.97 9.58 -5.14
N GLU A 5 -9.10 10.60 -4.30
CA GLU A 5 -9.43 10.44 -2.88
C GLU A 5 -10.79 9.75 -2.66
N GLY A 6 -11.81 10.12 -3.43
CA GLY A 6 -13.13 9.51 -3.32
C GLY A 6 -13.20 8.07 -3.84
N VAL A 7 -12.23 7.67 -4.66
CA VAL A 7 -12.08 6.29 -5.14
C VAL A 7 -11.32 5.43 -4.12
N ASP A 8 -10.39 6.02 -3.36
CA ASP A 8 -9.66 5.35 -2.28
C ASP A 8 -10.59 4.96 -1.12
N ASP A 9 -11.52 5.86 -0.74
CA ASP A 9 -12.56 5.58 0.27
C ASP A 9 -13.54 4.46 -0.18
N ASP A 10 -13.87 4.41 -1.48
CA ASP A 10 -14.77 3.38 -2.04
C ASP A 10 -14.08 2.00 -2.21
N LEU A 11 -12.75 1.97 -2.40
CA LEU A 11 -11.96 0.74 -2.41
C LEU A 11 -11.68 0.19 -1.00
N GLY A 12 -11.68 1.05 0.02
CA GLY A 12 -11.53 0.68 1.44
C GLY A 12 -12.76 0.02 2.09
N GLY A 13 -13.61 -0.66 1.32
CA GLY A 13 -14.93 -1.19 1.75
C GLY A 13 -14.92 -2.34 2.77
N GLY A 14 -13.82 -2.57 3.49
CA GLY A 14 -13.72 -3.53 4.57
C GLY A 14 -12.92 -2.94 5.74
N GLU A 15 -13.21 -3.40 6.97
CA GLU A 15 -12.51 -3.01 8.20
C GLU A 15 -10.99 -2.96 7.95
N HIS A 16 -10.43 -1.75 7.92
CA HIS A 16 -9.06 -1.52 7.51
C HIS A 16 -8.16 -2.22 8.53
N CYS A 17 -7.57 -3.34 8.11
CA CYS A 17 -6.69 -4.14 8.96
C CYS A 17 -5.29 -3.52 9.08
N ASP A 18 -5.16 -2.20 8.90
CA ASP A 18 -3.95 -1.49 9.25
C ASP A 18 -4.06 -1.03 10.71
N SER A 19 -3.11 -1.49 11.52
CA SER A 19 -3.03 -1.18 12.94
C SER A 19 -2.26 0.11 13.24
N PHE A 20 -1.91 0.90 12.21
CA PHE A 20 -1.15 2.14 12.32
C PHE A 20 -1.84 3.29 11.59
N ASP A 21 -2.12 4.37 12.31
CA ASP A 21 -2.66 5.62 11.72
C ASP A 21 -1.58 6.44 11.00
N GLU A 22 -0.30 6.26 11.36
CA GLU A 22 0.82 7.00 10.79
C GLU A 22 2.06 6.13 10.57
N SER A 23 2.80 6.36 9.48
CA SER A 23 4.01 5.59 9.15
C SER A 23 5.11 5.71 10.22
N ALA A 24 5.13 6.78 11.01
CA ALA A 24 6.06 6.93 12.12
C ALA A 24 5.86 5.86 13.20
N SER A 25 4.61 5.45 13.44
CA SER A 25 4.28 4.40 14.42
C SER A 25 4.68 3.00 13.94
N ALA A 26 4.67 2.75 12.63
CA ALA A 26 5.21 1.51 12.04
C ALA A 26 6.74 1.43 12.18
N VAL A 27 7.47 2.54 12.05
CA VAL A 27 8.92 2.58 12.29
C VAL A 27 9.26 2.27 13.75
N ALA A 28 8.52 2.85 14.68
CA ALA A 28 8.69 2.56 16.11
C ALA A 28 8.40 1.08 16.42
N ALA A 29 7.37 0.49 15.81
CA ALA A 29 7.05 -0.93 15.95
C ALA A 29 8.16 -1.85 15.38
N HIS A 30 8.77 -1.46 14.26
CA HIS A 30 9.93 -2.16 13.71
C HIS A 30 11.13 -2.13 14.67
N GLU A 31 11.45 -0.96 15.24
CA GLU A 31 12.54 -0.82 16.21
C GLU A 31 12.27 -1.58 17.52
N ALA A 32 11.01 -1.65 17.93
CA ALA A 32 10.56 -2.40 19.10
C ALA A 32 10.43 -3.92 18.86
N GLY A 33 10.56 -4.40 17.61
CA GLY A 33 10.41 -5.81 17.25
C GLY A 33 8.97 -6.33 17.30
N GLU A 34 7.97 -5.45 17.13
CA GLU A 34 6.55 -5.79 17.07
C GLU A 34 6.18 -6.39 15.69
N TRP A 35 6.80 -7.52 15.34
CA TRP A 35 6.77 -8.08 13.98
C TRP A 35 5.37 -8.45 13.49
N GLU A 36 4.51 -9.00 14.35
CA GLU A 36 3.14 -9.39 13.96
C GLU A 36 2.35 -8.17 13.46
N ARG A 37 2.41 -7.08 14.22
CA ARG A 37 1.73 -5.83 13.90
C ARG A 37 2.29 -5.20 12.62
N LEU A 38 3.61 -5.24 12.46
CA LEU A 38 4.30 -4.76 11.25
C LEU A 38 3.92 -5.59 10.00
N LEU A 39 3.79 -6.91 10.14
CA LEU A 39 3.43 -7.81 9.05
C LEU A 39 1.99 -7.60 8.61
N LEU A 40 1.05 -7.41 9.55
CA LEU A 40 -0.35 -7.12 9.24
C LEU A 40 -0.49 -5.81 8.45
N HIS A 41 0.18 -4.74 8.90
CA HIS A 41 0.25 -3.46 8.19
C HIS A 41 0.79 -3.62 6.76
N ASN A 42 1.97 -4.22 6.61
CA ASN A 42 2.59 -4.41 5.29
C ASN A 42 1.70 -5.24 4.36
N LEU A 43 1.00 -6.25 4.89
CA LEU A 43 0.09 -7.07 4.09
C LEU A 43 -1.13 -6.26 3.64
N ALA A 44 -1.73 -5.47 4.52
CA ALA A 44 -2.83 -4.58 4.19
C ALA A 44 -2.43 -3.58 3.08
N ASP A 45 -1.24 -3.00 3.16
CA ASP A 45 -0.69 -2.08 2.16
C ASP A 45 -0.45 -2.75 0.80
N ILE A 46 0.04 -3.98 0.78
CA ILE A 46 0.25 -4.76 -0.45
C ILE A 46 -1.08 -5.02 -1.14
N GLU A 47 -2.11 -5.45 -0.41
CA GLU A 47 -3.44 -5.72 -0.97
C GLU A 47 -4.08 -4.42 -1.49
N ARG A 48 -4.03 -3.32 -0.73
CA ARG A 48 -4.51 -2.00 -1.17
C ARG A 48 -3.80 -1.54 -2.44
N THR A 49 -2.47 -1.64 -2.48
CA THR A 49 -1.67 -1.28 -3.66
C THR A 49 -2.05 -2.14 -4.87
N ARG A 50 -2.35 -3.42 -4.66
CA ARG A 50 -2.80 -4.33 -5.71
C ARG A 50 -4.16 -3.93 -6.25
N GLU A 51 -5.12 -3.61 -5.40
CA GLU A 51 -6.46 -3.16 -5.80
C GLU A 51 -6.39 -1.87 -6.62
N LEU A 52 -5.61 -0.89 -6.15
CA LEU A 52 -5.32 0.34 -6.90
C LEU A 52 -4.66 0.05 -8.25
N ALA A 53 -3.70 -0.87 -8.31
CA ALA A 53 -3.06 -1.25 -9.57
C ALA A 53 -4.03 -1.92 -10.55
N VAL A 54 -4.94 -2.77 -10.05
CA VAL A 54 -6.01 -3.38 -10.86
C VAL A 54 -6.94 -2.32 -11.43
N LEU A 55 -7.39 -1.38 -10.59
CA LEU A 55 -8.26 -0.29 -11.03
C LEU A 55 -7.55 0.62 -12.04
N ALA A 56 -6.34 1.06 -11.73
CA ALA A 56 -5.56 1.90 -12.63
C ALA A 56 -5.29 1.22 -13.98
N GLY A 57 -5.14 -0.11 -14.01
CA GLY A 57 -5.01 -0.89 -15.24
C GLY A 57 -6.22 -0.83 -16.18
N GLN A 58 -7.40 -0.40 -15.70
CA GLN A 58 -8.58 -0.17 -16.53
C GLN A 58 -8.53 1.18 -17.27
N TYR A 59 -7.77 2.14 -16.76
CA TYR A 59 -7.74 3.52 -17.25
C TYR A 59 -6.38 3.93 -17.83
N VAL A 60 -5.31 3.20 -17.52
CA VAL A 60 -3.93 3.54 -17.88
C VAL A 60 -3.29 2.40 -18.65
N CYS A 61 -2.65 2.72 -19.78
CA CYS A 61 -1.87 1.75 -20.55
C CYS A 61 -0.71 1.20 -19.71
N LYS A 62 -0.46 -0.10 -19.80
CA LYS A 62 0.62 -0.77 -19.04
C LYS A 62 1.99 -0.11 -19.23
N SER A 63 2.26 0.49 -20.39
CA SER A 63 3.51 1.22 -20.70
C SER A 63 3.75 2.44 -19.82
N ASP A 64 2.69 3.01 -19.24
CA ASP A 64 2.77 4.25 -18.47
C ASP A 64 3.03 3.98 -16.97
N PHE A 65 2.93 2.72 -16.55
CA PHE A 65 3.34 2.28 -15.21
C PHE A 65 4.87 2.21 -15.12
N ARG A 66 5.47 3.25 -14.53
CA ARG A 66 6.91 3.27 -14.22
C ARG A 66 7.17 2.73 -12.81
N THR A 67 7.40 1.43 -12.69
CA THR A 67 7.89 0.82 -11.45
C THR A 67 9.39 1.05 -11.28
N LYS A 68 9.82 1.48 -10.09
CA LYS A 68 11.24 1.53 -9.75
C LYS A 68 11.79 0.11 -9.62
N ASN A 69 13.03 -0.11 -10.06
CA ASN A 69 13.73 -1.35 -9.77
C ASN A 69 14.14 -1.34 -8.29
N LEU A 70 13.60 -2.28 -7.52
CA LEU A 70 13.92 -2.47 -6.10
C LEU A 70 15.03 -3.50 -5.87
N ALA A 71 15.64 -4.01 -6.95
CA ALA A 71 16.82 -4.86 -6.81
C ALA A 71 17.90 -4.09 -6.01
N PRO A 72 18.54 -4.75 -5.04
CA PRO A 72 19.63 -4.12 -4.31
C PRO A 72 20.69 -3.64 -5.30
N PRO A 73 21.32 -2.47 -5.07
CA PRO A 73 22.47 -2.06 -5.86
C PRO A 73 23.49 -3.19 -5.81
N GLY A 74 24.01 -3.59 -6.98
CA GLY A 74 24.91 -4.72 -7.12
C GLY A 74 26.03 -4.65 -6.07
N ILE A 75 26.16 -5.73 -5.29
CA ILE A 75 27.24 -5.93 -4.32
C ILE A 75 28.56 -6.05 -5.07
#